data_AF-E5BDX3-F1
#
_entry.id   AF-E5BDX3-F1
#
_cell.length_a   1.000
_cell.length_b   1.000
_cell.length_c   1.000
_cell.angle_alpha   90.00
_cell.angle_beta   90.00
_cell.angle_gamma   90.00
#
_symmetry.space_group_name_H-M   'P 1'
#
loop_
_entity.id
_entity.type
_entity.pdbx_description
1 polymer ?
#
loop_
_entity_poly.entity_id
_entity_poly.type
_entity_poly.pdbx_seq_one_letter_code
_entity_poly.pdbx_strand_id
1 'polypeptide(L)'
;MERIVLELGMFETLALAVLAIYFGEFLRKQFPVLKRYCLPAAVVGGTVFALISMLLYSTNICELSFDFKTVNSLFYCIFFAASGAAASLSLLKKGGKLVIIFAILAAVLAAGQNALALFVGKLMNVNPLISMMTGSIPMTGGHGNAAAFAPIAVEAGASAAMEVAIASATFGLISGCILGGPLGNFIIKRHRLENPALDGKDDVENMEEGTESSSAVFMDKASLVNAMFLMCIALGIGQIATLLLKKVGVSFPIHVSCMLGGILIRLFYDRKKGNHDVLYEAIDTVGEYSLGLFVSMSIITMKLWQLSDLGGPLFVLLISQVIFIVIFCYLLTFNLLGRDYDAAVMAVGHSGFGLGAVPVSMTTMQTVCRKYRYSKLAFFVVPVIGGFISNISNAIIITKFLNIAKAMVGIG
;
A
#
# COMPACT_ATOMS: atom_id res chain seq x y z
N MET A 1 -28.55 28.40 10.27
CA MET A 1 -28.60 27.58 11.50
C MET A 1 -27.17 27.23 11.84
N GLU A 2 -26.71 27.54 13.05
CA GLU A 2 -25.40 27.10 13.52
C GLU A 2 -25.38 25.58 13.60
N ARG A 3 -24.35 24.97 13.00
CA ARG A 3 -24.22 23.52 12.97
C ARG A 3 -23.67 23.05 14.31
N ILE A 4 -24.29 22.01 14.88
CA ILE A 4 -23.77 21.37 16.09
C ILE A 4 -22.46 20.66 15.72
N VAL A 5 -21.38 20.94 16.44
CA VAL A 5 -20.12 20.20 16.31
C VAL A 5 -20.09 19.13 17.39
N LEU A 6 -20.06 17.85 17.00
CA LEU A 6 -19.90 16.74 17.93
C LEU A 6 -18.42 16.36 17.96
N GLU A 7 -17.77 16.63 19.09
CA GLU A 7 -16.39 16.24 19.31
C GLU A 7 -16.32 14.81 19.83
N LEU A 8 -15.64 13.95 19.07
CA LEU A 8 -15.38 12.56 19.39
C LEU A 8 -13.92 12.45 19.83
N GLY A 9 -13.72 12.05 21.07
CA GLY A 9 -12.41 11.84 21.63
C GLY A 9 -11.69 10.64 21.03
N MET A 10 -10.48 10.42 21.55
CA MET A 10 -9.59 9.35 21.12
C MET A 10 -10.21 7.95 21.25
N PHE A 11 -10.87 7.67 22.38
CA PHE A 11 -11.44 6.35 22.65
C PHE A 11 -12.68 6.08 21.78
N GLU A 12 -13.54 7.10 21.61
CA GLU A 12 -14.71 7.04 20.75
C GLU A 12 -14.30 6.82 19.29
N THR A 13 -13.28 7.55 18.84
CA THR A 13 -12.77 7.41 17.47
C THR A 13 -12.17 6.03 17.22
N LEU A 14 -11.41 5.50 18.18
CA LEU A 14 -10.86 4.15 18.09
C LEU A 14 -11.97 3.09 18.07
N ALA A 15 -12.99 3.22 18.92
CA ALA A 15 -14.14 2.32 18.94
C ALA A 15 -14.89 2.34 17.59
N LEU A 16 -15.14 3.53 17.05
CA LEU A 16 -15.76 3.70 15.72
C LEU A 16 -14.91 3.09 14.61
N ALA A 17 -13.58 3.23 14.66
CA ALA A 17 -12.68 2.62 13.69
C ALA A 17 -12.77 1.08 13.70
N VAL A 18 -12.85 0.46 14.89
CA VAL A 18 -13.02 -0.99 15.02
C VAL A 18 -14.41 -1.43 14.56
N LEU A 19 -15.46 -0.70 14.93
CA LEU A 19 -16.83 -0.98 14.48
C LEU A 19 -16.93 -0.87 12.95
N ALA A 20 -16.28 0.11 12.34
CA ALA A 20 -16.19 0.25 10.89
C ALA A 20 -15.49 -0.96 10.25
N ILE A 21 -14.39 -1.46 10.84
CA ILE A 21 -13.72 -2.68 10.35
C ILE A 21 -14.66 -3.88 10.41
N TYR A 22 -15.34 -4.12 11.54
CA TYR A 22 -16.27 -5.24 11.68
C TYR A 22 -17.45 -5.14 10.72
N PHE A 23 -18.00 -3.94 10.54
CA PHE A 23 -19.05 -3.70 9.57
C PHE A 23 -18.58 -3.90 8.13
N GLY A 24 -17.36 -3.47 7.81
CA GLY A 24 -16.71 -3.73 6.53
C GLY A 24 -16.52 -5.22 6.27
N GLU A 25 -16.08 -6.00 7.26
CA GLU A 25 -15.99 -7.46 7.19
C GLU A 25 -17.35 -8.11 6.93
N PHE A 26 -18.39 -7.66 7.63
CA PHE A 26 -19.76 -8.10 7.39
C PHE A 26 -20.19 -7.84 5.94
N LEU A 27 -19.98 -6.63 5.43
CA LEU A 27 -20.31 -6.28 4.04
C LEU A 27 -19.49 -7.09 3.02
N ARG A 28 -18.20 -7.33 3.27
CA ARG A 28 -17.35 -8.18 2.42
C ARG A 28 -17.83 -9.63 2.37
N LYS A 29 -18.47 -10.13 3.42
CA LYS A 29 -19.11 -11.46 3.44
C LYS A 29 -20.41 -11.47 2.62
N GLN A 30 -21.21 -10.42 2.69
CA GLN A 30 -22.46 -10.29 1.94
C GLN A 30 -22.25 -10.01 0.45
N PHE A 31 -21.23 -9.23 0.10
CA PHE A 31 -20.91 -8.83 -1.27
C PHE A 31 -19.53 -9.36 -1.68
N PRO A 32 -19.45 -10.58 -2.26
CA PRO A 32 -18.18 -11.19 -2.65
C PRO A 32 -17.36 -10.35 -3.66
N VAL A 33 -18.03 -9.48 -4.40
CA VAL A 33 -17.41 -8.51 -5.32
C VAL A 33 -16.38 -7.63 -4.60
N LEU A 34 -16.62 -7.26 -3.35
CA LEU A 34 -15.69 -6.44 -2.56
C LEU A 34 -14.37 -7.19 -2.28
N LYS A 35 -14.46 -8.50 -2.00
CA LYS A 35 -13.29 -9.37 -1.85
C LYS A 35 -12.58 -9.59 -3.18
N ARG A 36 -13.34 -9.76 -4.27
CA ARG A 36 -12.79 -9.93 -5.63
C ARG A 36 -11.93 -8.75 -6.09
N TYR A 37 -12.28 -7.53 -5.69
CA TYR A 37 -11.50 -6.32 -5.96
C TYR A 37 -10.52 -5.95 -4.84
N CYS A 38 -10.20 -6.90 -3.95
CA CYS A 38 -9.24 -6.74 -2.86
C CYS A 38 -9.53 -5.55 -1.92
N LEU A 39 -10.80 -5.10 -1.82
CA LEU A 39 -11.15 -3.96 -0.97
C LEU A 39 -11.01 -4.34 0.51
N PRO A 40 -10.18 -3.64 1.32
CA PRO A 40 -10.01 -3.92 2.73
C PRO A 40 -11.27 -3.61 3.54
N ALA A 41 -11.50 -4.34 4.63
CA ALA A 41 -12.65 -4.10 5.52
C ALA A 41 -12.67 -2.68 6.10
N ALA A 42 -11.51 -2.17 6.54
CA ALA A 42 -11.34 -0.81 7.01
C ALA A 42 -11.82 0.23 5.99
N VAL A 43 -11.54 0.01 4.70
CA VAL A 43 -11.95 0.91 3.61
C VAL A 43 -13.45 0.82 3.38
N VAL A 44 -13.99 -0.39 3.27
CA VAL A 44 -15.43 -0.60 3.00
C VAL A 44 -16.27 0.02 4.11
N GLY A 45 -16.04 -0.35 5.36
CA GLY A 45 -16.83 0.16 6.48
C GLY A 45 -16.54 1.63 6.79
N GLY A 46 -15.27 2.05 6.70
CA GLY A 46 -14.88 3.45 6.88
C GLY A 46 -15.56 4.36 5.86
N THR A 47 -15.67 3.93 4.60
CA THR A 47 -16.34 4.70 3.54
C THR A 47 -17.82 4.87 3.83
N VAL A 48 -18.51 3.83 4.33
CA VAL A 48 -19.92 3.95 4.73
C VAL A 48 -20.06 5.01 5.83
N PHE A 49 -19.16 4.99 6.83
CA PHE A 49 -19.17 5.99 7.88
C PHE A 49 -18.88 7.41 7.36
N ALA A 50 -17.91 7.57 6.46
CA ALA A 50 -17.60 8.84 5.82
C ALA A 50 -18.79 9.39 5.02
N LEU A 51 -19.56 8.52 4.34
CA LEU A 51 -20.78 8.91 3.63
C LEU A 51 -21.88 9.37 4.60
N ILE A 52 -22.04 8.71 5.75
CA ILE A 52 -22.97 9.13 6.80
C ILE A 52 -22.54 10.51 7.35
N SER A 53 -21.26 10.69 7.64
CA SER A 53 -20.70 11.98 8.07
C SER A 53 -20.95 13.10 7.05
N MET A 54 -20.74 12.81 5.76
CA MET A 54 -21.07 13.73 4.67
C MET A 54 -22.56 14.08 4.61
N LEU A 55 -23.46 13.10 4.78
CA LEU A 55 -24.89 13.34 4.80
C LEU A 55 -25.29 14.26 5.95
N LEU A 56 -24.78 14.01 7.17
CA LEU A 56 -25.02 14.84 8.35
C LEU A 56 -24.50 16.28 8.16
N TYR A 57 -23.32 16.42 7.54
CA TYR A 57 -22.72 17.71 7.21
C TYR A 57 -23.58 18.47 6.19
N SER A 58 -23.97 17.81 5.10
CA SER A 58 -24.73 18.42 3.99
C SER A 58 -26.15 18.82 4.36
N THR A 59 -26.78 18.09 5.29
CA THR A 59 -28.13 18.38 5.81
C THR A 59 -28.11 19.38 6.97
N ASN A 60 -26.93 19.92 7.34
CA ASN A 60 -26.73 20.84 8.46
C ASN A 60 -27.19 20.31 9.83
N ILE A 61 -27.20 18.99 10.02
CA ILE A 61 -27.56 18.37 11.30
C ILE A 61 -26.39 18.46 12.28
N CYS A 62 -25.21 17.98 11.88
CA CYS A 62 -24.03 17.88 12.75
C CYS A 62 -22.73 17.83 11.93
N GLU A 63 -21.64 18.38 12.46
CA GLU A 63 -20.27 18.15 11.99
C GLU A 63 -19.50 17.32 13.02
N LEU A 64 -18.97 16.19 12.58
CA LEU A 64 -18.17 15.31 13.42
C LEU A 64 -16.72 15.79 13.42
N SER A 65 -16.19 16.06 14.61
CA SER A 65 -14.78 16.37 14.84
C SER A 65 -14.14 15.22 15.62
N PHE A 66 -12.91 14.85 15.27
CA PHE A 66 -12.26 13.65 15.81
C PHE A 66 -10.87 13.98 16.34
N ASP A 67 -10.58 13.59 17.57
CA ASP A 67 -9.21 13.56 18.10
C ASP A 67 -8.59 12.18 17.88
N PHE A 68 -7.82 12.03 16.79
CA PHE A 68 -7.26 10.73 16.41
C PHE A 68 -5.77 10.77 16.04
N LYS A 69 -5.19 11.96 15.84
CA LYS A 69 -3.86 12.12 15.22
C LYS A 69 -2.76 11.37 15.96
N THR A 70 -2.74 11.44 17.28
CA THR A 70 -1.71 10.78 18.11
C THR A 70 -1.78 9.26 17.99
N VAL A 71 -2.98 8.68 18.12
CA VAL A 71 -3.19 7.23 18.03
C VAL A 71 -2.99 6.71 16.61
N ASN A 72 -3.45 7.48 15.62
CA ASN A 72 -3.19 7.20 14.21
C ASN A 72 -1.69 7.18 13.92
N SER A 73 -0.94 8.13 14.48
CA SER A 73 0.52 8.21 14.37
C SER A 73 1.24 7.04 15.00
N LEU A 74 0.76 6.57 16.14
CA LEU A 74 1.28 5.36 16.77
C LEU A 74 1.12 4.16 15.84
N PHE A 75 -0.09 3.90 15.35
CA PHE A 75 -0.37 2.72 14.54
C PHE A 75 0.29 2.74 13.16
N TYR A 76 0.32 3.87 12.45
CA TYR A 76 1.07 3.90 11.18
C TYR A 76 2.57 3.70 11.43
N CYS A 77 3.14 4.23 12.53
CA CYS A 77 4.56 4.00 12.85
C CYS A 77 4.84 2.52 13.13
N ILE A 78 3.95 1.83 13.86
CA ILE A 78 4.07 0.40 14.13
C ILE A 78 4.00 -0.40 12.83
N PHE A 79 3.06 -0.08 11.94
CA PHE A 79 2.95 -0.73 10.63
C PHE A 79 4.22 -0.56 9.79
N PHE A 80 4.77 0.65 9.68
CA PHE A 80 6.00 0.87 8.93
C PHE A 80 7.21 0.21 9.59
N ALA A 81 7.28 0.17 10.93
CA ALA A 81 8.29 -0.61 11.64
C ALA A 81 8.17 -2.11 11.33
N ALA A 82 6.96 -2.67 11.35
CA ALA A 82 6.71 -4.08 11.01
C ALA A 82 7.09 -4.38 9.56
N SER A 83 6.72 -3.50 8.62
CA SER A 83 7.12 -3.59 7.21
C SER A 83 8.64 -3.56 7.04
N GLY A 84 9.33 -2.71 7.80
CA GLY A 84 10.79 -2.70 7.84
C GLY A 84 11.37 -3.99 8.44
N ALA A 85 10.71 -4.57 9.44
CA ALA A 85 11.12 -5.82 10.05
C ALA A 85 10.83 -7.07 9.17
N ALA A 86 10.03 -6.93 8.11
CA ALA A 86 9.87 -7.95 7.07
C ALA A 86 11.12 -8.14 6.19
N ALA A 87 12.17 -7.32 6.38
CA ALA A 87 13.42 -7.29 5.62
C ALA A 87 14.31 -8.53 5.71
N SER A 88 13.93 -9.65 5.10
CA SER A 88 14.77 -10.84 5.11
C SER A 88 15.99 -10.74 4.19
N LEU A 89 17.20 -10.78 4.76
CA LEU A 89 18.43 -10.85 3.97
C LEU A 89 18.58 -12.21 3.27
N SER A 90 17.98 -13.27 3.82
CA SER A 90 18.03 -14.59 3.23
C SER A 90 17.11 -14.70 2.00
N LEU A 91 15.92 -14.08 2.02
CA LEU A 91 15.03 -14.01 0.85
C LEU A 91 15.67 -13.22 -0.30
N LEU A 92 16.33 -12.10 0.02
CA LEU A 92 17.12 -11.31 -0.94
C LEU A 92 18.21 -12.14 -1.63
N LYS A 93 18.96 -12.95 -0.85
CA LYS A 93 20.04 -13.79 -1.39
C LYS A 93 19.53 -14.96 -2.23
N LYS A 94 18.38 -15.56 -1.87
CA LYS A 94 17.76 -16.65 -2.64
C LYS A 94 17.22 -16.19 -3.99
N GLY A 95 16.85 -14.92 -4.11
CA GLY A 95 16.25 -14.32 -5.30
C GLY A 95 17.14 -14.11 -6.53
N GLY A 96 18.46 -14.19 -6.35
CA GLY A 96 19.43 -14.05 -7.44
C GLY A 96 19.32 -12.74 -8.23
N LYS A 97 19.71 -12.79 -9.52
CA LYS A 97 19.75 -11.63 -10.41
C LYS A 97 18.37 -11.01 -10.67
N LEU A 98 17.32 -11.83 -10.73
CA LEU A 98 15.97 -11.37 -11.07
C LEU A 98 15.33 -10.50 -9.98
N VAL A 99 15.56 -10.82 -8.70
CA VAL A 99 15.08 -9.99 -7.58
C VAL A 99 15.68 -8.58 -7.62
N ILE A 100 16.96 -8.45 -7.97
CA ILE A 100 17.62 -7.14 -8.09
C ILE A 100 17.03 -6.34 -9.26
N ILE A 101 16.87 -6.97 -10.43
CA ILE A 101 16.28 -6.32 -11.61
C ILE A 101 14.85 -5.86 -11.28
N PHE A 102 14.05 -6.73 -10.67
CA PHE A 102 12.67 -6.43 -10.34
C PHE A 102 12.53 -5.34 -9.26
N ALA A 103 13.40 -5.33 -8.26
CA ALA A 103 13.48 -4.26 -7.27
C ALA A 103 13.79 -2.89 -7.91
N ILE A 104 14.74 -2.85 -8.85
CA ILE A 104 15.06 -1.62 -9.60
C ILE A 104 13.86 -1.18 -10.41
N LEU A 105 13.19 -2.11 -11.10
CA LEU A 105 11.99 -1.81 -11.88
C LEU A 105 10.87 -1.23 -11.02
N ALA A 106 10.63 -1.78 -9.83
CA ALA A 106 9.63 -1.27 -8.89
C ALA A 106 9.96 0.16 -8.42
N ALA A 107 11.23 0.43 -8.09
CA ALA A 107 11.67 1.76 -7.71
C ALA A 107 11.55 2.77 -8.87
N VAL A 108 11.90 2.36 -10.09
CA VAL A 108 11.76 3.19 -11.29
C VAL A 108 10.29 3.46 -11.61
N LEU A 109 9.40 2.46 -11.47
CA LEU A 109 7.96 2.64 -11.62
C LEU A 109 7.45 3.68 -10.63
N ALA A 110 7.77 3.54 -9.34
CA ALA A 110 7.35 4.47 -8.30
C ALA A 110 7.82 5.92 -8.57
N ALA A 111 9.09 6.08 -8.98
CA ALA A 111 9.61 7.39 -9.37
C ALA A 111 8.88 7.97 -10.59
N GLY A 112 8.61 7.13 -11.59
CA GLY A 112 7.86 7.50 -12.79
C GLY A 112 6.41 7.89 -12.48
N GLN A 113 5.74 7.18 -11.58
CA GLN A 113 4.37 7.51 -11.14
C GLN A 113 4.29 8.90 -10.50
N ASN A 114 5.25 9.23 -9.63
CA ASN A 114 5.29 10.55 -8.99
C ASN A 114 5.64 11.66 -9.98
N ALA A 115 6.61 11.42 -10.87
CA ALA A 115 6.95 12.36 -11.93
C ALA A 115 5.76 12.63 -12.85
N LEU A 116 5.05 11.58 -13.26
CA LEU A 116 3.85 11.68 -14.08
C LEU A 116 2.73 12.43 -13.35
N ALA A 117 2.52 12.14 -12.07
CA ALA A 117 1.52 12.82 -11.25
C ALA A 117 1.77 14.33 -11.19
N LEU A 118 3.01 14.76 -10.92
CA LEU A 118 3.39 16.17 -10.92
C LEU A 118 3.26 16.81 -12.32
N PHE A 119 3.65 16.08 -13.37
CA PHE A 119 3.57 16.57 -14.75
C PHE A 119 2.13 16.78 -15.20
N VAL A 120 1.28 15.76 -15.11
CA VAL A 120 -0.14 15.84 -15.48
C VAL A 120 -0.88 16.80 -14.56
N GLY A 121 -0.55 16.80 -13.27
CA GLY A 121 -1.10 17.74 -12.29
C GLY A 121 -0.85 19.19 -12.68
N LYS A 122 0.37 19.51 -13.11
CA LYS A 122 0.72 20.84 -13.63
C LYS A 122 -0.09 21.21 -14.88
N LEU A 123 -0.29 20.28 -15.82
CA LEU A 123 -1.12 20.52 -17.02
C LEU A 123 -2.59 20.77 -16.66
N MET A 124 -3.09 20.11 -15.62
CA MET A 124 -4.46 20.23 -15.13
C MET A 124 -4.64 21.36 -14.09
N ASN A 125 -3.60 22.15 -13.80
CA ASN A 125 -3.58 23.18 -12.76
C ASN A 125 -3.97 22.67 -11.36
N VAL A 126 -3.60 21.43 -11.04
CA VAL A 126 -3.82 20.82 -9.72
C VAL A 126 -2.62 21.12 -8.83
N ASN A 127 -2.86 21.41 -7.55
CA ASN A 127 -1.80 21.61 -6.56
C ASN A 127 -0.82 20.40 -6.58
N PRO A 128 0.51 20.61 -6.65
CA PRO A 128 1.50 19.53 -6.66
C PRO A 128 1.38 18.53 -5.51
N LEU A 129 1.06 19.01 -4.31
CA LEU A 129 0.87 18.16 -3.12
C LEU A 129 -0.36 17.26 -3.26
N ILE A 130 -1.45 17.77 -3.85
CA ILE A 130 -2.63 16.98 -4.20
C ILE A 130 -2.33 16.00 -5.33
N SER A 131 -1.58 16.43 -6.34
CA SER A 131 -1.20 15.59 -7.48
C SER A 131 -0.41 14.36 -7.04
N MET A 132 0.52 14.52 -6.10
CA MET A 132 1.27 13.42 -5.48
C MET A 132 0.36 12.35 -4.86
N MET A 133 -0.83 12.73 -4.40
CA MET A 133 -1.85 11.81 -3.87
C MET A 133 -2.55 10.98 -4.95
N THR A 134 -2.07 11.02 -6.20
CA THR A 134 -2.46 10.13 -7.29
C THR A 134 -1.28 9.30 -7.82
N GLY A 135 -0.05 9.58 -7.35
CA GLY A 135 1.17 8.91 -7.78
C GLY A 135 1.46 7.62 -7.02
N SER A 136 2.72 7.35 -6.72
CA SER A 136 3.13 6.10 -6.07
C SER A 136 2.68 5.98 -4.62
N ILE A 137 2.27 7.08 -3.97
CA ILE A 137 1.73 7.11 -2.61
C ILE A 137 0.53 6.14 -2.52
N PRO A 138 -0.56 6.34 -3.26
CA PRO A 138 -1.67 5.40 -3.29
C PRO A 138 -1.51 4.24 -4.28
N MET A 139 -0.83 4.46 -5.42
CA MET A 139 -0.83 3.47 -6.51
C MET A 139 0.09 2.30 -6.20
N THR A 140 1.35 2.54 -5.84
CA THR A 140 2.26 1.46 -5.42
C THR A 140 2.10 1.16 -3.92
N GLY A 141 1.85 2.20 -3.14
CA GLY A 141 1.87 2.13 -1.69
C GLY A 141 0.55 1.76 -1.01
N GLY A 142 -0.56 1.76 -1.75
CA GLY A 142 -1.89 1.44 -1.25
C GLY A 142 -2.40 2.37 -0.15
N HIS A 143 -3.45 1.92 0.55
CA HIS A 143 -4.08 2.69 1.64
C HIS A 143 -3.13 2.97 2.80
N GLY A 144 -2.16 2.09 3.06
CA GLY A 144 -1.19 2.28 4.13
C GLY A 144 -0.30 3.50 3.91
N ASN A 145 0.32 3.62 2.73
CA ASN A 145 1.10 4.81 2.39
C ASN A 145 0.21 6.04 2.20
N ALA A 146 -0.98 5.89 1.61
CA ALA A 146 -1.93 6.99 1.48
C ALA A 146 -2.24 7.64 2.84
N ALA A 147 -2.64 6.83 3.83
CA ALA A 147 -2.97 7.33 5.17
C ALA A 147 -1.75 7.85 5.95
N ALA A 148 -0.54 7.34 5.68
CA ALA A 148 0.67 7.78 6.38
C ALA A 148 1.36 9.02 5.79
N PHE A 149 1.30 9.20 4.46
CA PHE A 149 1.96 10.32 3.77
C PHE A 149 1.03 11.51 3.50
N ALA A 150 -0.28 11.29 3.31
CA ALA A 150 -1.20 12.39 3.07
C ALA A 150 -1.23 13.44 4.19
N PRO A 151 -1.11 13.10 5.51
CA PRO A 151 -1.04 14.10 6.57
C PRO A 151 0.08 15.13 6.37
N ILE A 152 1.21 14.73 5.78
CA ILE A 152 2.34 15.63 5.50
C ILE A 152 1.96 16.69 4.46
N ALA A 153 1.14 16.32 3.47
CA ALA A 153 0.62 17.24 2.47
C ALA A 153 -0.46 18.15 3.06
N VAL A 154 -1.32 17.62 3.94
CA VAL A 154 -2.32 18.40 4.69
C VAL A 154 -1.64 19.47 5.55
N GLU A 155 -0.61 19.10 6.30
CA GLU A 155 0.20 20.04 7.11
C GLU A 155 0.91 21.10 6.26
N ALA A 156 1.23 20.77 5.01
CA ALA A 156 1.79 21.70 4.03
C ALA A 156 0.72 22.53 3.29
N GLY A 157 -0.54 22.51 3.73
CA GLY A 157 -1.62 23.35 3.22
C GLY A 157 -2.53 22.72 2.17
N ALA A 158 -2.32 21.45 1.81
CA ALA A 158 -3.18 20.73 0.86
C ALA A 158 -4.30 19.98 1.60
N SER A 159 -5.38 20.68 1.96
CA SER A 159 -6.47 20.16 2.80
C SER A 159 -7.07 18.85 2.28
N ALA A 160 -7.36 18.75 0.98
CA ALA A 160 -7.98 17.58 0.36
C ALA A 160 -7.02 16.39 0.11
N ALA A 161 -5.77 16.45 0.59
CA ALA A 161 -4.76 15.45 0.25
C ALA A 161 -5.13 14.05 0.79
N MET A 162 -5.71 13.97 1.99
CA MET A 162 -6.12 12.70 2.59
C MET A 162 -7.21 12.03 1.75
N GLU A 163 -8.25 12.80 1.40
CA GLU A 163 -9.39 12.36 0.61
C GLU A 163 -8.94 11.83 -0.75
N VAL A 164 -8.08 12.60 -1.44
CA VAL A 164 -7.56 12.23 -2.75
C VAL A 164 -6.68 10.98 -2.67
N ALA A 165 -5.83 10.85 -1.65
CA ALA A 165 -4.94 9.70 -1.50
C ALA A 165 -5.74 8.40 -1.28
N ILE A 166 -6.71 8.42 -0.37
CA ILE A 166 -7.55 7.26 -0.07
C ILE A 166 -8.43 6.89 -1.27
N ALA A 167 -9.04 7.87 -1.94
CA ALA A 167 -9.84 7.63 -3.14
C ALA A 167 -8.99 7.02 -4.26
N SER A 168 -7.79 7.57 -4.47
CA SER A 168 -6.83 7.07 -5.46
C SER A 168 -6.37 5.65 -5.15
N ALA A 169 -6.13 5.30 -3.89
CA ALA A 169 -5.74 3.94 -3.51
C ALA A 169 -6.86 2.93 -3.79
N THR A 170 -8.11 3.30 -3.50
CA THR A 170 -9.30 2.48 -3.82
C THR A 170 -9.49 2.31 -5.32
N PHE A 171 -9.36 3.39 -6.09
CA PHE A 171 -9.40 3.35 -7.56
C PHE A 171 -8.32 2.42 -8.11
N GLY A 172 -7.12 2.51 -7.56
CA GLY A 172 -6.01 1.64 -7.86
C GLY A 172 -6.37 0.17 -7.71
N LEU A 173 -6.77 -0.27 -6.50
CA LEU A 173 -7.10 -1.68 -6.24
C LEU A 173 -8.12 -2.24 -7.25
N ILE A 174 -9.18 -1.47 -7.54
CA ILE A 174 -10.22 -1.85 -8.49
C ILE A 174 -9.64 -1.96 -9.91
N SER A 175 -8.96 -0.92 -10.39
CA SER A 175 -8.41 -0.88 -11.75
C SER A 175 -7.34 -1.96 -11.96
N GLY A 176 -6.46 -2.21 -10.98
CA GLY A 176 -5.47 -3.28 -11.01
C GLY A 176 -6.10 -4.66 -11.13
N CYS A 177 -7.12 -4.97 -10.32
CA CYS A 177 -7.84 -6.24 -10.40
C CYS A 177 -8.57 -6.44 -11.74
N ILE A 178 -9.09 -5.36 -12.35
CA ILE A 178 -9.74 -5.40 -13.66
C ILE A 178 -8.71 -5.70 -14.76
N LEU A 179 -7.54 -5.06 -14.72
CA LEU A 179 -6.58 -5.06 -15.83
C LEU A 179 -5.59 -6.22 -15.81
N GLY A 180 -5.25 -6.77 -14.64
CA GLY A 180 -4.19 -7.77 -14.53
C GLY A 180 -4.46 -9.04 -15.35
N GLY A 181 -5.69 -9.57 -15.32
CA GLY A 181 -6.07 -10.73 -16.13
C GLY A 181 -5.97 -10.49 -17.65
N PRO A 182 -6.65 -9.45 -18.19
CA PRO A 182 -6.53 -9.07 -19.60
C PRO A 182 -5.09 -8.79 -20.04
N LEU A 183 -4.28 -8.10 -19.22
CA LEU A 183 -2.88 -7.82 -19.50
C LEU A 183 -2.07 -9.11 -19.64
N GLY A 184 -2.18 -10.02 -18.67
CA GLY A 184 -1.47 -11.30 -18.72
C GLY A 184 -1.87 -12.13 -19.93
N ASN A 185 -3.17 -12.24 -20.19
CA ASN A 185 -3.69 -12.93 -21.37
C ASN A 185 -3.18 -12.32 -22.68
N PHE A 186 -3.11 -10.99 -22.78
CA PHE A 186 -2.57 -10.30 -23.93
C PHE A 186 -1.08 -10.61 -24.14
N ILE A 187 -0.25 -10.50 -23.10
CA ILE A 187 1.19 -10.76 -23.18
C ILE A 187 1.45 -12.21 -23.63
N ILE A 188 0.79 -13.17 -22.98
CA ILE A 188 0.97 -14.60 -23.27
C ILE A 188 0.61 -14.95 -24.71
N LYS A 189 -0.55 -14.50 -25.19
CA LYS A 189 -1.00 -14.77 -26.57
C LYS A 189 -0.14 -14.06 -27.61
N ARG A 190 0.20 -12.79 -27.37
CA ARG A 190 1.01 -12.01 -28.31
C ARG A 190 2.41 -12.60 -28.50
N HIS A 191 2.99 -13.17 -27.46
CA HIS A 191 4.33 -13.74 -27.47
C HIS A 191 4.36 -15.27 -27.61
N ARG A 192 3.20 -15.91 -27.84
CA ARG A 192 3.05 -17.38 -28.02
C ARG A 192 3.68 -18.17 -26.86
N LEU A 193 3.42 -17.75 -25.63
CA LEU A 193 3.95 -18.36 -24.40
C LEU A 193 3.05 -19.48 -23.85
N GLU A 194 2.01 -19.83 -24.60
CA GLU A 194 1.09 -20.94 -24.33
C GLU A 194 1.82 -22.28 -24.47
N ASN A 195 1.52 -23.21 -23.59
CA ASN A 195 2.02 -24.57 -23.63
C ASN A 195 0.86 -25.55 -23.42
N PRO A 196 0.29 -26.12 -24.50
CA PRO A 196 -0.86 -27.03 -24.42
C PRO A 196 -0.63 -28.27 -23.56
N ALA A 197 0.64 -28.65 -23.31
CA ALA A 197 0.97 -29.79 -22.46
C ALA A 197 0.85 -29.48 -20.96
N LEU A 198 0.91 -28.21 -20.56
CA LEU A 198 0.94 -27.75 -19.16
C LEU A 198 -0.23 -26.81 -18.81
N ASP A 199 -0.72 -26.03 -19.77
CA ASP A 199 -1.76 -25.03 -19.54
C ASP A 199 -3.11 -25.70 -19.23
N GLY A 200 -3.82 -25.17 -18.24
CA GLY A 200 -5.10 -25.70 -17.77
C GLY A 200 -4.97 -27.02 -17.00
N LYS A 201 -3.74 -27.47 -16.70
CA LYS A 201 -3.50 -28.59 -15.80
C LYS A 201 -3.27 -28.06 -14.39
N ASP A 202 -4.23 -28.38 -13.54
CA ASP A 202 -4.35 -27.90 -12.16
C ASP A 202 -3.19 -28.38 -11.28
N ASP A 203 -2.19 -27.53 -11.05
CA ASP A 203 -1.36 -27.57 -9.84
C ASP A 203 -2.09 -26.80 -8.71
N VAL A 204 -3.34 -27.17 -8.43
CA VAL A 204 -4.18 -26.49 -7.41
C VAL A 204 -3.51 -26.50 -6.04
N GLU A 205 -2.83 -27.60 -5.68
CA GLU A 205 -2.03 -27.69 -4.45
C GLU A 205 -0.96 -26.60 -4.36
N ASN A 206 -0.24 -26.29 -5.46
CA ASN A 206 0.79 -25.24 -5.43
C ASN A 206 0.19 -23.82 -5.48
N MET A 207 -1.04 -23.65 -5.97
CA MET A 207 -1.74 -22.34 -5.99
C MET A 207 -2.31 -21.95 -4.63
N GLU A 208 -2.75 -22.93 -3.83
CA GLU A 208 -3.25 -22.71 -2.47
C GLU A 208 -2.10 -22.36 -1.52
N GLU A 209 -0.95 -23.03 -1.61
CA GLU A 209 0.28 -22.69 -0.87
C GLU A 209 0.77 -21.25 -1.10
N GLY A 210 0.54 -20.67 -2.29
CA GLY A 210 0.91 -19.29 -2.60
C GLY A 210 -0.02 -18.23 -1.98
N THR A 211 -1.19 -18.63 -1.50
CA THR A 211 -2.15 -17.78 -0.76
C THR A 211 -1.99 -17.92 0.75
N GLU A 212 -1.52 -19.08 1.19
CA GLU A 212 -1.20 -19.41 2.59
C GLU A 212 0.32 -19.48 2.80
N SER A 213 1.05 -18.45 2.34
CA SER A 213 2.46 -18.33 2.72
C SER A 213 2.65 -17.99 4.21
N SER A 214 1.57 -17.88 4.97
CA SER A 214 1.52 -18.29 6.37
C SER A 214 1.39 -19.81 6.38
N SER A 215 2.50 -20.53 6.25
CA SER A 215 2.54 -21.87 6.85
C SER A 215 1.93 -21.72 8.24
N ALA A 216 1.01 -22.60 8.64
CA ALA A 216 0.34 -22.52 9.93
C ALA A 216 1.36 -22.73 11.06
N VAL A 217 2.22 -21.74 11.25
CA VAL A 217 3.16 -21.62 12.34
C VAL A 217 2.29 -21.24 13.50
N PHE A 218 2.12 -22.18 14.43
CA PHE A 218 1.37 -21.93 15.65
C PHE A 218 2.04 -20.79 16.42
N MET A 219 1.49 -19.59 16.26
CA MET A 219 1.96 -18.40 16.94
C MET A 219 1.54 -18.49 18.41
N ASP A 220 2.52 -18.49 19.29
CA ASP A 220 2.28 -18.43 20.72
C ASP A 220 2.03 -16.99 21.19
N LYS A 221 1.35 -16.84 22.33
CA LYS A 221 1.02 -15.53 22.91
C LYS A 221 2.28 -14.71 23.25
N ALA A 222 3.37 -15.36 23.64
CA ALA A 222 4.61 -14.67 24.01
C ALA A 222 5.28 -14.07 22.78
N SER A 223 5.26 -14.75 21.64
CA SER A 223 5.77 -14.26 20.35
C SER A 223 5.03 -13.00 19.89
N LEU A 224 3.70 -12.95 20.04
CA LEU A 224 2.90 -11.75 19.71
C LEU A 224 3.21 -10.56 20.63
N VAL A 225 3.29 -10.78 21.94
CA VAL A 225 3.67 -9.73 22.90
C VAL A 225 5.10 -9.24 22.64
N ASN A 226 6.03 -10.15 22.36
CA ASN A 226 7.40 -9.82 22.03
C ASN A 226 7.49 -9.02 20.72
N ALA A 227 6.71 -9.38 19.69
CA ALA A 227 6.62 -8.62 18.45
C ALA A 227 6.18 -7.17 18.71
N MET A 228 5.14 -6.96 19.53
CA MET A 228 4.71 -5.61 19.94
C MET A 228 5.81 -4.84 20.67
N PHE A 229 6.51 -5.45 21.63
CA PHE A 229 7.61 -4.80 22.34
C PHE A 229 8.76 -4.43 21.41
N LEU A 230 9.12 -5.31 20.48
CA LEU A 230 10.11 -5.00 19.44
C LEU A 230 9.66 -3.84 18.56
N MET A 231 8.38 -3.77 18.17
CA MET A 231 7.88 -2.61 17.41
C MET A 231 7.98 -1.32 18.22
N CYS A 232 7.64 -1.33 19.52
CA CYS A 232 7.85 -0.16 20.39
C CYS A 232 9.32 0.26 20.47
N ILE A 233 10.26 -0.69 20.52
CA ILE A 233 11.69 -0.41 20.45
C ILE A 233 12.07 0.21 19.10
N ALA A 234 11.56 -0.33 17.99
CA ALA A 234 11.78 0.23 16.64
C ALA A 234 11.27 1.67 16.52
N LEU A 235 10.14 1.99 17.14
CA LEU A 235 9.62 3.36 17.21
C LEU A 235 10.59 4.29 17.93
N GLY A 236 11.13 3.88 19.08
CA GLY A 236 12.14 4.64 19.82
C GLY A 236 13.41 4.88 18.99
N ILE A 237 13.90 3.83 18.31
CA ILE A 237 15.05 3.93 17.39
C ILE A 237 14.73 4.89 16.24
N GLY A 238 13.54 4.79 15.65
CA GLY A 238 13.08 5.67 14.57
C GLY A 238 12.98 7.14 14.99
N GLN A 239 12.55 7.41 16.22
CA GLN A 239 12.52 8.77 16.76
C GLN A 239 13.94 9.34 16.93
N ILE A 240 14.87 8.55 17.47
CA ILE A 240 16.27 8.96 17.58
C ILE A 240 16.86 9.26 16.19
N ALA A 241 16.63 8.37 15.21
CA ALA A 241 17.07 8.55 13.84
C ALA A 241 16.50 9.84 13.21
N THR A 242 15.20 10.10 13.41
CA THR A 242 14.54 11.32 12.92
C THR A 242 15.18 12.59 13.50
N LEU A 243 15.46 12.61 14.80
CA LEU A 243 16.12 13.74 15.46
C LEU A 243 17.55 13.96 14.97
N LEU A 244 18.30 12.88 14.73
CA LEU A 244 19.66 12.96 14.18
C LEU A 244 19.67 13.47 12.74
N LEU A 245 18.78 12.95 11.89
CA LEU A 245 18.65 13.37 10.49
C LEU A 245 18.26 14.85 10.39
N LYS A 246 17.34 15.30 11.26
CA LYS A 246 16.94 16.72 11.33
C LYS A 246 18.11 17.64 11.66
N LYS A 247 19.07 17.20 12.50
CA LYS A 247 20.28 17.98 12.80
C LYS A 247 21.24 18.13 11.61
N VAL A 248 21.24 17.18 10.69
CA VAL A 248 22.08 17.19 9.46
C VAL A 248 21.34 17.87 8.29
N GLY A 249 20.18 18.48 8.54
CA GLY A 249 19.38 19.17 7.51
C GLY A 249 18.57 18.22 6.63
N VAL A 250 18.46 16.95 6.99
CA VAL A 250 17.66 15.96 6.25
C VAL A 250 16.31 15.76 6.95
N SER A 251 15.22 16.16 6.29
CA SER A 251 13.87 15.94 6.79
C SER A 251 13.33 14.62 6.28
N PHE A 252 13.24 13.62 7.17
CA PHE A 252 12.53 12.37 6.93
C PHE A 252 11.26 12.30 7.78
N PRO A 253 10.14 11.80 7.23
CA PRO A 253 8.96 11.52 8.02
C PRO A 253 9.25 10.45 9.08
N ILE A 254 8.64 10.59 10.27
CA ILE A 254 8.89 9.70 11.41
C ILE A 254 8.64 8.23 11.07
N HIS A 255 7.58 7.91 10.32
CA HIS A 255 7.29 6.51 9.95
C HIS A 255 8.36 5.88 9.06
N VAL A 256 9.01 6.66 8.19
CA VAL A 256 10.14 6.18 7.37
C VAL A 256 11.31 5.84 8.28
N SER A 257 11.56 6.65 9.32
CA SER A 257 12.59 6.35 10.32
C SER A 257 12.22 5.14 11.20
N CYS A 258 10.95 4.98 11.57
CA CYS A 258 10.47 3.79 12.30
C CYS A 258 10.66 2.51 11.49
N MET A 259 10.46 2.57 10.17
CA MET A 259 10.79 1.48 9.25
C MET A 259 12.27 1.13 9.29
N LEU A 260 13.18 2.12 9.36
CA LEU A 260 14.62 1.85 9.58
C LEU A 260 14.86 1.15 10.92
N GLY A 261 14.14 1.54 11.99
CA GLY A 261 14.16 0.85 13.27
C GLY A 261 13.77 -0.63 13.14
N GLY A 262 12.72 -0.93 12.38
CA GLY A 262 12.30 -2.30 12.06
C GLY A 262 13.36 -3.10 11.30
N ILE A 263 14.00 -2.48 10.30
CA ILE A 263 15.11 -3.10 9.55
C ILE A 263 16.27 -3.46 10.49
N LEU A 264 16.61 -2.60 11.45
CA LEU A 264 17.67 -2.88 12.42
C LEU A 264 17.32 -4.07 13.32
N ILE A 265 16.06 -4.18 13.76
CA ILE A 265 15.58 -5.35 14.49
C ILE A 265 15.72 -6.61 13.64
N ARG A 266 15.27 -6.58 12.38
CA ARG A 266 15.38 -7.72 11.49
C ARG A 266 16.83 -8.13 11.24
N LEU A 267 17.72 -7.18 11.02
CA LEU A 267 19.16 -7.43 10.86
C LEU A 267 19.80 -8.05 12.11
N PHE A 268 19.32 -7.70 13.30
CA PHE A 268 19.79 -8.28 14.54
C PHE A 268 19.35 -9.76 14.66
N TYR A 269 18.08 -10.05 14.40
CA TYR A 269 17.53 -11.41 14.49
C TYR A 269 18.02 -12.34 13.37
N ASP A 270 18.20 -11.83 12.14
CA ASP A 270 18.78 -12.61 11.02
C ASP A 270 20.24 -13.03 11.29
N ARG A 271 20.99 -12.29 12.14
CA ARG A 271 22.34 -12.67 12.56
C ARG A 271 22.38 -13.68 13.70
N LYS A 272 21.31 -13.78 14.48
CA LYS A 272 21.24 -14.69 15.63
C LYS A 272 20.96 -16.10 15.15
N LYS A 273 21.69 -17.09 15.69
CA LYS A 273 21.38 -18.51 15.43
C LYS A 273 20.03 -18.86 16.07
N GLY A 274 19.11 -19.39 15.28
CA GLY A 274 17.78 -19.82 15.72
C GLY A 274 16.75 -19.70 14.60
N ASN A 275 15.68 -20.50 14.67
CA ASN A 275 14.50 -20.25 13.84
C ASN A 275 13.68 -19.13 14.49
N HIS A 276 13.47 -18.03 13.77
CA HIS A 276 12.69 -16.87 14.22
C HIS A 276 11.41 -16.68 13.40
N ASP A 277 11.01 -17.66 12.59
CA ASP A 277 9.85 -17.56 11.70
C ASP A 277 8.56 -17.25 12.46
N VAL A 278 8.35 -17.85 13.65
CA VAL A 278 7.21 -17.56 14.55
C VAL A 278 7.17 -16.07 14.94
N LEU A 279 8.33 -15.49 15.25
CA LEU A 279 8.44 -14.08 15.61
C LEU A 279 8.15 -13.17 14.42
N TYR A 280 8.63 -13.55 13.22
CA TYR A 280 8.40 -12.78 12.01
C TYR A 280 6.92 -12.79 11.60
N GLU A 281 6.24 -13.92 11.72
CA GLU A 281 4.78 -14.00 11.54
C GLU A 281 4.03 -13.14 12.57
N ALA A 282 4.49 -13.15 13.83
CA ALA A 282 3.93 -12.30 14.87
C ALA A 282 4.10 -10.81 14.59
N ILE A 283 5.26 -10.40 14.05
CA ILE A 283 5.50 -9.02 13.61
C ILE A 283 4.58 -8.65 12.45
N ASP A 284 4.37 -9.55 11.49
CA ASP A 284 3.46 -9.31 10.37
C ASP A 284 2.03 -9.10 10.85
N THR A 285 1.54 -9.97 11.75
CA THR A 285 0.22 -9.83 12.39
C THR A 285 0.06 -8.49 13.13
N VAL A 286 1.10 -8.05 13.85
CA VAL A 286 1.12 -6.72 14.49
C VAL A 286 1.02 -5.59 13.46
N GLY A 287 1.72 -5.75 12.33
CA GLY A 287 1.66 -4.85 11.19
C GLY A 287 0.24 -4.76 10.61
N GLU A 288 -0.40 -5.90 10.32
CA GLU A 288 -1.75 -5.96 9.78
C GLU A 288 -2.80 -5.37 10.72
N TYR A 289 -2.70 -5.69 12.02
CA TYR A 289 -3.56 -5.11 13.05
C TYR A 289 -3.46 -3.58 13.06
N SER A 290 -2.22 -3.07 13.02
CA SER A 290 -1.95 -1.64 13.02
C SER A 290 -2.48 -0.98 11.73
N LEU A 291 -2.24 -1.61 10.56
CA LEU A 291 -2.74 -1.18 9.25
C LEU A 291 -4.26 -1.00 9.25
N GLY A 292 -4.99 -2.01 9.74
CA GLY A 292 -6.44 -1.94 9.84
C GLY A 292 -6.91 -0.72 10.63
N LEU A 293 -6.32 -0.48 11.80
CA LEU A 293 -6.72 0.60 12.70
C LEU A 293 -6.40 2.00 12.14
N PHE A 294 -5.17 2.26 11.70
CA PHE A 294 -4.85 3.61 11.23
C PHE A 294 -5.51 3.94 9.89
N VAL A 295 -5.68 2.95 9.00
CA VAL A 295 -6.43 3.16 7.77
C VAL A 295 -7.89 3.43 8.10
N SER A 296 -8.52 2.63 8.96
CA SER A 296 -9.93 2.85 9.35
C SER A 296 -10.14 4.24 9.96
N MET A 297 -9.31 4.64 10.92
CA MET A 297 -9.35 5.98 11.52
C MET A 297 -9.19 7.09 10.47
N SER A 298 -8.29 6.93 9.50
CA SER A 298 -8.09 7.95 8.45
C SER A 298 -9.32 8.10 7.56
N ILE A 299 -10.07 7.03 7.35
CA ILE A 299 -11.23 7.03 6.46
C ILE A 299 -12.50 7.50 7.18
N ILE A 300 -12.74 7.08 8.42
CA ILE A 300 -13.94 7.55 9.18
C ILE A 300 -13.89 9.06 9.44
N THR A 301 -12.70 9.64 9.49
CA THR A 301 -12.47 11.08 9.74
C THR A 301 -12.37 11.92 8.45
N MET A 302 -12.50 11.27 7.29
CA MET A 302 -12.34 11.87 5.97
C MET A 302 -13.50 12.82 5.63
N LYS A 303 -13.17 13.99 5.07
CA LYS A 303 -14.14 15.04 4.71
C LYS A 303 -14.45 14.96 3.21
N LEU A 304 -15.33 14.03 2.83
CA LEU A 304 -15.68 13.76 1.42
C LEU A 304 -16.09 15.00 0.61
N TRP A 305 -16.66 16.02 1.25
CA TRP A 305 -17.03 17.27 0.59
C TRP A 305 -15.83 18.08 0.08
N GLN A 306 -14.60 17.80 0.52
CA GLN A 306 -13.39 18.44 -0.02
C GLN A 306 -13.00 17.93 -1.42
N LEU A 307 -13.65 16.88 -1.93
CA LEU A 307 -13.40 16.30 -3.26
C LEU A 307 -14.20 16.96 -4.39
N SER A 308 -15.22 17.79 -4.10
CA SER A 308 -16.23 18.23 -5.08
C SER A 308 -15.64 18.88 -6.33
N ASP A 309 -14.56 19.65 -6.17
CA ASP A 309 -13.98 20.47 -7.24
C ASP A 309 -12.82 19.76 -7.97
N LEU A 310 -12.41 18.58 -7.50
CA LEU A 310 -11.25 17.84 -8.00
C LEU A 310 -11.63 16.67 -8.92
N GLY A 311 -12.91 16.33 -9.06
CA GLY A 311 -13.35 15.10 -9.72
C GLY A 311 -12.84 14.92 -11.16
N GLY A 312 -12.97 15.96 -12.00
CA GLY A 312 -12.49 15.94 -13.39
C GLY A 312 -10.97 15.76 -13.51
N PRO A 313 -10.16 16.66 -12.91
CA PRO A 313 -8.71 16.52 -12.89
C PRO A 313 -8.21 15.21 -12.28
N LEU A 314 -8.85 14.74 -11.21
CA LEU A 314 -8.49 13.49 -10.54
C LEU A 314 -8.70 12.30 -11.47
N PHE A 315 -9.81 12.24 -12.20
CA PHE A 315 -10.06 11.18 -13.18
C PHE A 315 -8.95 11.11 -14.25
N VAL A 316 -8.53 12.26 -14.79
CA VAL A 316 -7.46 12.33 -15.79
C VAL A 316 -6.12 11.86 -15.22
N LEU A 317 -5.77 12.29 -14.00
CA LEU A 317 -4.57 11.85 -13.30
C LEU A 317 -4.55 10.34 -13.11
N LEU A 318 -5.65 9.77 -12.62
CA LEU A 318 -5.77 8.34 -12.33
C LEU A 318 -5.72 7.47 -13.59
N ILE A 319 -6.41 7.86 -14.66
CA ILE A 319 -6.34 7.13 -15.93
C ILE A 319 -4.93 7.22 -16.53
N SER A 320 -4.26 8.36 -16.40
CA SER A 320 -2.87 8.51 -16.85
C SER A 320 -1.93 7.54 -16.12
N GLN A 321 -2.12 7.34 -14.81
CA GLN A 321 -1.36 6.35 -14.04
C GLN A 321 -1.60 4.94 -14.55
N VAL A 322 -2.87 4.56 -14.76
CA VAL A 322 -3.23 3.24 -15.29
C VAL A 322 -2.54 2.97 -16.61
N ILE A 323 -2.62 3.90 -17.56
CA ILE A 323 -1.99 3.77 -18.87
C ILE A 323 -0.46 3.63 -18.71
N PHE A 324 0.14 4.49 -17.90
CA PHE A 324 1.59 4.47 -17.66
C PHE A 324 2.07 3.14 -17.08
N ILE A 325 1.39 2.62 -16.05
CA ILE A 325 1.77 1.37 -15.39
C ILE A 325 1.62 0.19 -16.36
N VAL A 326 0.53 0.11 -17.11
CA VAL A 326 0.34 -0.95 -18.11
C VAL A 326 1.45 -0.92 -19.18
N ILE A 327 1.77 0.27 -19.70
CA ILE A 327 2.86 0.46 -20.67
C ILE A 327 4.21 0.08 -20.04
N PHE A 328 4.48 0.49 -18.81
CA PHE A 328 5.71 0.20 -18.10
C PHE A 328 5.88 -1.31 -17.87
N CYS A 329 4.84 -1.98 -17.39
CA CYS A 329 4.87 -3.41 -17.14
C CYS A 329 5.07 -4.20 -18.45
N TYR A 330 4.44 -3.76 -19.55
CA TYR A 330 4.61 -4.40 -20.85
C TYR A 330 5.99 -4.13 -21.49
N LEU A 331 6.44 -2.87 -21.55
CA LEU A 331 7.64 -2.48 -22.29
C LEU A 331 8.93 -2.64 -21.50
N LEU A 332 8.90 -2.48 -20.18
CA LEU A 332 10.10 -2.57 -19.35
C LEU A 332 10.10 -3.87 -18.55
N THR A 333 9.06 -4.12 -17.76
CA THR A 333 9.08 -5.26 -16.83
C THR A 333 9.15 -6.60 -17.56
N PHE A 334 8.22 -6.87 -18.47
CA PHE A 334 8.21 -8.10 -19.24
C PHE A 334 9.49 -8.29 -20.08
N ASN A 335 9.99 -7.21 -20.70
CA ASN A 335 11.17 -7.26 -21.56
C ASN A 335 12.46 -7.51 -20.79
N LEU A 336 12.66 -6.84 -19.65
CA LEU A 336 13.90 -6.93 -18.87
C LEU A 336 13.98 -8.17 -17.98
N LEU A 337 12.83 -8.83 -17.72
CA LEU A 337 12.78 -10.10 -16.98
C LEU A 337 12.97 -11.34 -17.86
N GLY A 338 13.07 -11.20 -19.19
CA GLY A 338 13.44 -12.31 -20.08
C GLY A 338 12.40 -12.71 -21.13
N ARG A 339 11.23 -12.06 -21.17
CA ARG A 339 10.16 -12.30 -22.15
C ARG A 339 9.58 -13.72 -22.17
N ASP A 340 9.76 -14.49 -21.11
CA ASP A 340 9.16 -15.80 -20.94
C ASP A 340 7.82 -15.72 -20.19
N TYR A 341 7.24 -16.89 -19.91
CA TYR A 341 5.98 -16.99 -19.20
C TYR A 341 6.07 -16.45 -17.77
N ASP A 342 7.17 -16.73 -17.06
CA ASP A 342 7.36 -16.23 -15.69
C ASP A 342 7.46 -14.70 -15.70
N ALA A 343 8.18 -14.11 -16.66
CA ALA A 343 8.22 -12.67 -16.88
C ALA A 343 6.83 -12.08 -17.19
N ALA A 344 5.95 -12.81 -17.90
CA ALA A 344 4.59 -12.37 -18.15
C ALA A 344 3.76 -12.35 -16.86
N VAL A 345 3.84 -13.41 -16.04
CA VAL A 345 3.15 -13.46 -14.73
C VAL A 345 3.72 -12.41 -13.78
N MET A 346 5.03 -12.21 -13.76
CA MET A 346 5.68 -11.16 -12.97
C MET A 346 5.29 -9.75 -13.42
N ALA A 347 5.11 -9.51 -14.73
CA ALA A 347 4.62 -8.24 -15.24
C ALA A 347 3.17 -7.96 -14.81
N VAL A 348 2.32 -9.00 -14.77
CA VAL A 348 0.97 -8.91 -14.20
C VAL A 348 1.04 -8.60 -12.71
N GLY A 349 1.89 -9.31 -11.96
CA GLY A 349 2.13 -9.02 -10.55
C GLY A 349 2.61 -7.59 -10.32
N HIS A 350 3.56 -7.10 -11.13
CA HIS A 350 4.04 -5.72 -11.07
C HIS A 350 2.92 -4.71 -11.32
N SER A 351 2.08 -4.96 -12.32
CA SER A 351 0.93 -4.10 -12.59
C SER A 351 -0.07 -4.12 -11.42
N GLY A 352 -0.20 -5.26 -10.73
CA GLY A 352 -1.07 -5.43 -9.58
C GLY A 352 -0.67 -4.54 -8.41
N PHE A 353 0.54 -4.72 -7.85
CA PHE A 353 0.97 -3.87 -6.73
C PHE A 353 1.28 -2.44 -7.16
N GLY A 354 1.70 -2.21 -8.42
CA GLY A 354 1.89 -0.87 -8.96
C GLY A 354 0.59 -0.08 -9.12
N LEU A 355 -0.56 -0.77 -9.21
CA LEU A 355 -1.90 -0.19 -9.18
C LEU A 355 -2.59 -0.36 -7.83
N GLY A 356 -2.00 -0.92 -6.79
CA GLY A 356 -2.59 -0.74 -5.47
C GLY A 356 -1.75 -1.33 -4.36
N ALA A 357 -1.73 -2.66 -4.29
CA ALA A 357 -0.99 -3.38 -3.26
C ALA A 357 -0.71 -4.83 -3.67
N VAL A 358 0.13 -5.51 -2.90
CA VAL A 358 0.49 -6.93 -3.12
C VAL A 358 -0.73 -7.86 -3.27
N PRO A 359 -1.84 -7.71 -2.50
CA PRO A 359 -3.02 -8.56 -2.68
C PRO A 359 -3.61 -8.53 -4.10
N VAL A 360 -3.54 -7.38 -4.79
CA VAL A 360 -3.94 -7.24 -6.19
C VAL A 360 -3.02 -8.05 -7.09
N SER A 361 -1.72 -8.04 -6.83
CA SER A 361 -0.74 -8.87 -7.54
C SER A 361 -1.08 -10.33 -7.42
N MET A 362 -1.34 -10.81 -6.20
CA MET A 362 -1.66 -12.22 -5.96
C MET A 362 -2.93 -12.63 -6.69
N THR A 363 -4.00 -11.84 -6.55
CA THR A 363 -5.29 -12.10 -7.20
C THR A 363 -5.17 -12.14 -8.72
N THR A 364 -4.43 -11.20 -9.32
CA THR A 364 -4.27 -11.11 -10.77
C THR A 364 -3.34 -12.17 -11.34
N MET A 365 -2.23 -12.46 -10.67
CA MET A 365 -1.35 -13.58 -11.02
C MET A 365 -2.08 -14.92 -10.92
N GLN A 366 -2.86 -15.15 -9.87
CA GLN A 366 -3.71 -16.35 -9.74
C GLN A 366 -4.73 -16.43 -10.86
N THR A 367 -5.36 -15.31 -11.23
CA THR A 367 -6.32 -15.27 -12.35
C THR A 367 -5.67 -15.70 -13.66
N VAL A 368 -4.43 -15.29 -13.91
CA VAL A 368 -3.66 -15.72 -15.09
C VAL A 368 -3.25 -17.18 -14.98
N CYS A 369 -2.70 -17.59 -13.84
CA CYS A 369 -2.20 -18.95 -13.64
C CYS A 369 -3.30 -20.00 -13.70
N ARG A 370 -4.51 -19.72 -13.20
CA ARG A 370 -5.69 -20.60 -13.33
C ARG A 370 -6.08 -20.89 -14.78
N LYS A 371 -5.83 -19.94 -15.68
CA LYS A 371 -6.08 -20.12 -17.11
C LYS A 371 -4.95 -20.86 -17.81
N TYR A 372 -3.72 -20.63 -17.36
CA TYR A 372 -2.51 -21.18 -17.96
C TYR A 372 -1.86 -22.16 -16.98
N ARG A 373 -0.71 -21.81 -16.38
CA ARG A 373 0.03 -22.69 -15.44
C ARG A 373 0.64 -21.92 -14.26
N TYR A 374 0.97 -22.60 -13.18
CA TYR A 374 1.55 -21.95 -12.01
C TYR A 374 3.00 -21.48 -12.25
N SER A 375 3.35 -20.31 -11.68
CA SER A 375 4.71 -19.75 -11.74
C SER A 375 5.30 -19.63 -10.34
N LYS A 376 6.08 -20.64 -9.91
CA LYS A 376 6.77 -20.63 -8.61
C LYS A 376 7.66 -19.40 -8.44
N LEU A 377 8.31 -18.99 -9.53
CA LEU A 377 9.20 -17.84 -9.55
C LEU A 377 8.44 -16.53 -9.31
N ALA A 378 7.32 -16.30 -10.00
CA ALA A 378 6.55 -15.07 -9.83
C ALA A 378 5.94 -14.96 -8.42
N PHE A 379 5.38 -16.06 -7.90
CA PHE A 379 4.81 -16.10 -6.56
C PHE A 379 5.84 -15.99 -5.44
N PHE A 380 7.11 -16.28 -5.71
CA PHE A 380 8.20 -16.00 -4.80
C PHE A 380 8.69 -14.54 -4.89
N VAL A 381 8.98 -14.06 -6.11
CA VAL A 381 9.66 -12.77 -6.31
C VAL A 381 8.71 -11.59 -6.09
N VAL A 382 7.48 -11.64 -6.59
CA VAL A 382 6.58 -10.50 -6.58
C VAL A 382 6.17 -10.08 -5.17
N PRO A 383 5.77 -10.98 -4.25
CA PRO A 383 5.42 -10.60 -2.88
C PRO A 383 6.62 -10.05 -2.10
N VAL A 384 7.80 -10.64 -2.26
CA VAL A 384 9.03 -10.18 -1.60
C VAL A 384 9.40 -8.77 -2.05
N ILE A 385 9.31 -8.49 -3.35
CA ILE A 385 9.58 -7.14 -3.86
C ILE A 385 8.45 -6.18 -3.51
N GLY A 386 7.20 -6.51 -3.79
CA GLY A 386 6.06 -5.62 -3.62
C GLY A 386 5.75 -5.30 -2.15
N GLY A 387 5.81 -6.30 -1.26
CA GLY A 387 5.41 -6.13 0.14
C GLY A 387 6.49 -5.53 1.02
N PHE A 388 7.74 -5.72 0.63
CA PHE A 388 8.89 -5.30 1.43
C PHE A 388 9.77 -4.28 0.71
N ILE A 389 10.48 -4.66 -0.37
CA ILE A 389 11.49 -3.79 -1.00
C ILE A 389 10.87 -2.53 -1.59
N SER A 390 9.70 -2.67 -2.20
CA SER A 390 8.94 -1.58 -2.79
C SER A 390 8.52 -0.59 -1.71
N ASN A 391 8.04 -1.04 -0.55
CA ASN A 391 7.68 -0.13 0.55
C ASN A 391 8.87 0.73 1.02
N ILE A 392 10.07 0.15 1.16
CA ILE A 392 11.27 0.93 1.51
C ILE A 392 11.63 1.93 0.42
N SER A 393 11.81 1.44 -0.82
CA SER A 393 12.26 2.29 -1.92
C SER A 393 11.24 3.38 -2.23
N ASN A 394 9.95 3.05 -2.22
CA ASN A 394 8.85 3.98 -2.44
C ASN A 394 8.78 5.04 -1.34
N ALA A 395 8.93 4.70 -0.06
CA ALA A 395 8.95 5.69 1.03
C ALA A 395 10.05 6.75 0.84
N ILE A 396 11.25 6.34 0.40
CA ILE A 396 12.36 7.25 0.08
C ILE A 396 12.02 8.12 -1.13
N ILE A 397 11.48 7.52 -2.20
CA ILE A 397 11.09 8.22 -3.43
C ILE A 397 9.98 9.24 -3.13
N ILE A 398 8.92 8.83 -2.43
CA ILE A 398 7.81 9.68 -1.99
C ILE A 398 8.35 10.88 -1.22
N THR A 399 9.22 10.66 -0.24
CA THR A 399 9.80 11.76 0.56
C THR A 399 10.52 12.78 -0.33
N LYS A 400 11.33 12.32 -1.29
CA LYS A 400 12.02 13.20 -2.25
C LYS A 400 11.04 13.99 -3.12
N PHE A 401 10.02 13.32 -3.68
CA PHE A 401 9.04 13.97 -4.55
C PHE A 401 8.09 14.89 -3.79
N LEU A 402 7.77 14.61 -2.52
CA LEU A 402 7.02 15.53 -1.66
C LEU A 402 7.83 16.80 -1.37
N ASN A 403 9.14 16.70 -1.14
CA ASN A 403 9.99 17.88 -1.00
C ASN A 403 10.04 18.71 -2.29
N ILE A 404 10.09 18.07 -3.46
CA ILE A 404 9.96 18.76 -4.76
C ILE A 404 8.60 19.44 -4.87
N ALA A 405 7.51 18.75 -4.53
CA ALA A 405 6.16 19.30 -4.58
C ALA A 405 5.99 20.51 -3.64
N LYS A 406 6.57 20.46 -2.43
CA LYS A 406 6.63 21.59 -1.49
C LYS A 406 7.38 22.78 -2.09
N ALA A 407 8.54 22.54 -2.69
CA ALA A 407 9.32 23.58 -3.35
C ALA A 407 8.55 24.24 -4.52
N MET A 408 7.78 23.46 -5.29
CA MET A 408 6.93 23.98 -6.37
C MET A 408 5.81 24.92 -5.88
N VAL A 409 5.39 24.81 -4.62
CA VAL A 409 4.40 25.70 -4.00
C VAL A 409 5.03 26.75 -3.07
N GLY A 410 6.36 26.90 -3.10
CA GLY A 410 7.09 27.90 -2.31
C GLY A 410 7.26 27.55 -0.84
N ILE A 411 7.10 26.27 -0.46
CA ILE A 411 7.31 25.77 0.89
C ILE A 411 8.66 25.03 0.90
N GLY A 412 9.67 25.57 1.60
CA GLY A 412 11.05 25.06 1.60
C GLY A 412 11.63 24.95 2.99
#